data_AF-A0AAD9MKG9-F1
#
_entry.id   AF-A0AAD9MKG9-F1
#
_cell.length_a   1.000
_cell.length_b   1.000
_cell.length_c   1.000
_cell.angle_alpha   90.00
_cell.angle_beta   90.00
_cell.angle_gamma   90.00
#
_symmetry.space_group_name_H-M   'P 1'
#
loop_
_entity.id
_entity.type
_entity.pdbx_description
1 polymer ?
#
loop_
_entity_poly.entity_id
_entity_poly.type
_entity_poly.pdbx_seq_one_letter_code
_entity_poly.pdbx_strand_id
1 'polypeptide(L)'
;MASGAVERQYRIRVGKLPFAYRAEPEGRYLYVLDGAVTTYTSGAGPDALGVKAPVPPCIRAVGDSTAVALEVDDRSKGLGLLKISADSVRLQIQGPMVAEGAADTVLGYLRGILGLRMSQLSLEKASDTRRPLLLVRGLSPQDVFDKLNAELQRRSAGALAAKIPE
;
A
#
# COMPACT_ATOMS: atom_id res chain seq x y z
N MET A 1 33.33 29.33 -13.24
CA MET A 1 34.45 28.42 -12.87
C MET A 1 33.93 27.49 -11.79
N ALA A 2 33.65 26.23 -12.10
CA ALA A 2 33.34 25.24 -11.07
C ALA A 2 34.66 24.78 -10.45
N SER A 3 34.90 25.11 -9.18
CA SER A 3 36.07 24.62 -8.44
C SER A 3 35.97 23.08 -8.39
N GLY A 4 36.90 22.37 -9.03
CA GLY A 4 36.95 20.90 -9.09
C GLY A 4 37.24 20.21 -7.75
N ALA A 5 36.73 20.75 -6.64
CA ALA A 5 36.78 20.13 -5.34
C ALA A 5 35.81 18.94 -5.35
N VAL A 6 36.37 17.73 -5.38
CA VAL A 6 35.60 16.50 -5.25
C VAL A 6 35.04 16.44 -3.83
N GLU A 7 33.75 16.71 -3.68
CA GLU A 7 33.07 16.63 -2.40
C GLU A 7 33.06 15.17 -1.91
N ARG A 8 33.55 14.95 -0.69
CA ARG A 8 33.79 13.61 -0.14
C ARG A 8 32.45 13.02 0.31
N GLN A 9 31.86 12.16 -0.51
CA GLN A 9 30.57 11.54 -0.23
C GLN A 9 30.69 10.39 0.77
N TYR A 10 29.99 10.48 1.91
CA TYR A 10 29.92 9.41 2.89
C TYR A 10 28.64 8.58 2.67
N ARG A 11 28.80 7.29 2.35
CA ARG A 11 27.69 6.34 2.20
C ARG A 11 27.30 5.76 3.55
N ILE A 12 26.04 5.91 3.94
CA ILE A 12 25.51 5.34 5.18
C ILE A 12 24.51 4.24 4.86
N ARG A 13 24.66 3.09 5.53
CA ARG A 13 23.68 2.01 5.51
C ARG A 13 22.51 2.36 6.42
N VAL A 14 21.37 2.74 5.83
CA VAL A 14 20.08 2.80 6.54
C VAL A 14 19.39 1.45 6.39
N GLY A 15 19.89 0.43 7.10
CA GLY A 15 19.37 -0.93 7.01
C GLY A 15 19.69 -1.65 5.69
N LYS A 16 18.71 -2.34 5.10
CA LYS A 16 18.90 -3.18 3.88
C LYS A 16 18.95 -2.36 2.59
N LEU A 17 18.26 -1.22 2.52
CA LEU A 17 18.21 -0.19 1.47
C LEU A 17 17.13 0.84 1.90
N PRO A 18 17.27 2.15 1.57
CA PRO A 18 18.27 2.77 0.69
C PRO A 18 19.53 3.29 1.42
N PHE A 19 20.58 3.61 0.64
CA PHE A 19 21.77 4.31 1.12
C PHE A 19 21.51 5.81 1.19
N ALA A 20 21.89 6.45 2.30
CA ALA A 20 21.89 7.90 2.40
C ALA A 20 23.30 8.45 2.12
N TYR A 21 23.39 9.60 1.45
CA TYR A 21 24.62 10.36 1.29
C TYR A 21 24.60 11.53 2.28
N ARG A 22 25.67 11.68 3.06
CA ARG A 22 25.89 12.88 3.87
C ARG A 22 27.13 13.60 3.35
N ALA A 23 27.06 14.93 3.34
CA ALA A 23 28.20 15.81 3.07
C ALA A 23 29.18 15.83 4.25
N GLU A 24 28.68 15.62 5.48
CA GLU A 24 29.48 15.66 6.71
C GLU A 24 29.22 14.44 7.61
N PRO A 25 30.26 13.83 8.24
CA PRO A 25 30.12 12.66 9.11
C PRO A 25 29.19 12.87 10.33
N GLU A 26 29.20 14.07 10.89
CA GLU A 26 28.49 14.48 12.12
C GLU A 26 27.38 15.51 11.84
N GLY A 27 27.19 15.91 10.58
CA GLY A 27 26.30 17.03 10.21
C GLY A 27 24.84 16.79 10.57
N ARG A 28 24.18 17.79 11.16
CA ARG A 28 22.78 17.72 11.59
C ARG A 28 21.78 17.56 10.43
N TYR A 29 22.19 17.91 9.22
CA TYR A 29 21.33 18.00 8.04
C TYR A 29 21.54 16.82 7.09
N LEU A 30 20.44 16.27 6.57
CA LEU A 30 20.43 15.32 5.46
C LEU A 30 20.04 16.07 4.19
N TYR A 31 20.94 16.07 3.21
CA TYR A 31 20.67 16.66 1.90
C TYR A 31 20.07 15.59 0.99
N VAL A 32 18.84 15.83 0.55
CA VAL A 32 18.14 14.98 -0.41
C VAL A 32 18.10 15.74 -1.72
N LEU A 33 18.64 15.15 -2.79
CA LEU A 33 18.55 15.73 -4.12
C LEU A 33 17.08 15.77 -4.57
N ASP A 34 16.72 16.82 -5.28
CA ASP A 34 15.38 16.94 -5.88
C ASP A 34 15.11 15.72 -6.79
N GLY A 35 13.98 15.05 -6.58
CA GLY A 35 13.63 13.79 -7.25
C GLY A 35 14.36 12.51 -6.79
N ALA A 36 15.35 12.57 -5.88
CA ALA A 36 16.08 11.37 -5.42
C ALA A 36 15.31 10.52 -4.40
N VAL A 37 14.24 11.06 -3.83
CA VAL A 37 13.29 10.29 -3.02
C VAL A 37 11.97 10.25 -3.79
N THR A 38 11.61 9.05 -4.25
CA THR A 38 10.24 8.81 -4.69
C THR A 38 9.37 8.80 -3.44
N THR A 39 8.55 9.83 -3.28
CA THR A 39 7.53 9.78 -2.23
C THR A 39 6.55 8.68 -2.59
N TYR A 40 6.38 7.67 -1.73
CA TYR A 40 5.16 6.86 -1.74
C TYR A 40 4.05 7.74 -1.16
N THR A 41 3.64 8.75 -1.91
CA THR A 41 2.49 9.58 -1.56
C THR A 41 1.26 8.95 -2.18
N SER A 42 0.37 8.46 -1.33
CA SER A 42 -0.96 7.97 -1.70
C SER A 42 -1.90 9.10 -2.19
N GLY A 43 -1.38 10.18 -2.79
CA GLY A 43 -2.16 11.37 -3.13
C GLY A 43 -1.68 12.20 -4.32
N ALA A 44 -0.49 11.97 -4.90
CA ALA A 44 -0.09 12.60 -6.15
C ALA A 44 0.17 11.52 -7.20
N GLY A 45 -0.70 11.48 -8.21
CA GLY A 45 -0.74 10.41 -9.21
C GLY A 45 0.62 10.20 -9.92
N PRO A 46 1.06 8.95 -10.09
CA PRO A 46 2.18 8.58 -10.98
C PRO A 46 1.95 8.95 -12.45
N ASP A 47 0.73 9.35 -12.80
CA ASP A 47 0.25 9.55 -14.17
C ASP A 47 0.88 10.76 -14.88
N ALA A 48 1.49 11.70 -14.14
CA ALA A 48 2.15 12.87 -14.72
C ALA A 48 3.42 12.54 -15.54
N LEU A 49 3.97 11.33 -15.40
CA LEU A 49 5.18 10.87 -16.10
C LEU A 49 4.99 9.54 -16.85
N GLY A 50 3.76 8.99 -16.90
CA GLY A 50 3.49 7.70 -17.53
C GLY A 50 4.15 6.50 -16.84
N VAL A 51 4.69 6.68 -15.63
CA VAL A 51 5.33 5.61 -14.85
C VAL A 51 4.27 4.98 -13.96
N LYS A 52 3.77 3.81 -14.34
CA LYS A 52 2.82 3.03 -13.54
C LYS A 52 3.41 2.80 -12.15
N ALA A 53 2.65 3.12 -11.09
CA ALA A 53 3.12 2.89 -9.73
C ALA A 53 3.51 1.40 -9.55
N PRO A 54 4.72 1.13 -9.01
CA PRO A 54 5.17 -0.22 -8.82
C PRO A 54 4.26 -0.94 -7.82
N VAL A 55 3.93 -2.20 -8.12
CA VAL A 55 3.10 -3.03 -7.25
C VAL A 55 3.84 -3.28 -5.93
N PRO A 56 3.23 -2.99 -4.77
CA PRO A 56 3.82 -3.29 -3.47
C PRO A 56 4.05 -4.80 -3.27
N PRO A 57 5.11 -5.23 -2.57
CA PRO A 57 5.45 -6.65 -2.42
C PRO A 57 4.42 -7.47 -1.62
N CYS A 58 3.52 -6.80 -0.88
CA CYS A 58 2.36 -7.44 -0.25
C CYS A 58 1.32 -7.97 -1.25
N ILE A 59 1.39 -7.56 -2.53
CA ILE A 59 0.59 -8.04 -3.65
C ILE A 59 1.52 -8.77 -4.61
N ARG A 60 1.43 -10.10 -4.68
CA ARG A 60 2.36 -10.91 -5.47
C ARG A 60 1.67 -12.05 -6.19
N ALA A 61 2.21 -12.46 -7.33
CA ALA A 61 1.76 -13.68 -8.01
C ALA A 61 2.19 -14.91 -7.21
N VAL A 62 1.30 -15.89 -7.10
CA VAL A 62 1.50 -17.21 -6.49
C VAL A 62 0.79 -18.23 -7.39
N GLY A 63 1.57 -18.92 -8.24
CA GLY A 63 1.02 -19.83 -9.23
C GLY A 63 0.13 -19.10 -10.25
N ASP A 64 -1.11 -19.54 -10.38
CA ASP A 64 -2.16 -18.94 -11.23
C ASP A 64 -2.98 -17.84 -10.53
N SER A 65 -2.63 -17.56 -9.28
CA SER A 65 -3.37 -16.69 -8.37
C SER A 65 -2.51 -15.49 -7.94
N THR A 66 -3.15 -14.43 -7.48
CA THR A 66 -2.50 -13.29 -6.83
C THR A 66 -2.76 -13.36 -5.33
N ALA A 67 -1.70 -13.37 -4.53
CA ALA A 67 -1.77 -13.33 -3.08
C ALA A 67 -1.64 -11.88 -2.59
N VAL A 68 -2.49 -11.48 -1.65
CA VAL A 68 -2.51 -10.16 -1.03
C VAL A 68 -2.45 -10.31 0.49
N ALA A 69 -1.40 -9.80 1.12
CA ALA A 69 -1.32 -9.76 2.58
C ALA A 69 -2.23 -8.65 3.13
N LEU A 70 -3.21 -9.03 3.95
CA LEU A 70 -4.16 -8.10 4.54
C LEU A 70 -3.79 -7.79 5.99
N GLU A 71 -4.20 -6.61 6.45
CA GLU A 71 -4.23 -6.26 7.88
C GLU A 71 -5.62 -5.70 8.19
N VAL A 72 -6.35 -6.38 9.06
CA VAL A 72 -7.74 -6.06 9.38
C VAL A 72 -7.81 -5.35 10.73
N ASP A 73 -8.28 -4.11 10.70
CA ASP A 73 -8.68 -3.34 11.87
C ASP A 73 -10.13 -3.67 12.23
N ASP A 74 -10.30 -4.48 13.27
CA ASP A 74 -11.57 -5.06 13.71
C ASP A 74 -12.29 -4.24 14.79
N ARG A 75 -11.76 -3.06 15.14
CA ARG A 75 -12.33 -2.15 16.15
C ARG A 75 -12.96 -0.90 15.54
N SER A 76 -13.14 -0.88 14.22
CA SER A 76 -13.68 0.29 13.54
C SER A 76 -15.21 0.33 13.58
N LYS A 77 -15.74 1.54 13.37
CA LYS A 77 -17.18 1.81 13.27
C LYS A 77 -17.75 1.56 11.86
N GLY A 78 -16.91 1.19 10.90
CA GLY A 78 -17.35 0.98 9.53
C GLY A 78 -16.44 0.06 8.73
N LEU A 79 -16.89 -0.24 7.52
CA LEU A 79 -16.19 -1.09 6.56
C LEU A 79 -15.40 -0.24 5.56
N GLY A 80 -14.15 -0.57 5.31
CA GLY A 80 -13.36 0.27 4.40
C GLY A 80 -11.92 -0.10 4.16
N LEU A 81 -11.39 0.37 3.03
CA LEU A 81 -9.97 0.33 2.73
C LEU A 81 -9.30 1.56 3.35
N LEU A 82 -8.23 1.37 4.12
CA LEU A 82 -7.53 2.43 4.85
C LEU A 82 -6.25 2.88 4.16
N LYS A 83 -5.37 1.94 3.82
CA LYS A 83 -4.10 2.20 3.14
C LYS A 83 -3.55 0.96 2.47
N ILE A 84 -2.71 1.16 1.47
CA ILE A 84 -1.83 0.13 0.92
C ILE A 84 -0.40 0.49 1.39
N SER A 85 0.32 -0.47 1.94
CA SER A 85 1.72 -0.32 2.36
C SER A 85 2.56 -1.43 1.72
N ALA A 86 3.89 -1.36 1.85
CA ALA A 86 4.76 -2.42 1.33
C ALA A 86 4.48 -3.79 1.97
N ASP A 87 4.09 -3.81 3.25
CA ASP A 87 3.92 -5.03 4.04
C ASP A 87 2.49 -5.61 3.99
N SER A 88 1.48 -4.74 3.99
CA SER A 88 0.07 -5.14 4.05
C SER A 88 -0.88 -4.13 3.40
N VAL A 89 -2.03 -4.63 2.97
CA VAL A 89 -3.21 -3.83 2.62
C VAL A 89 -4.10 -3.74 3.85
N ARG A 90 -4.24 -2.53 4.40
CA ARG A 90 -5.00 -2.31 5.62
C ARG A 90 -6.44 -1.98 5.30
N LEU A 91 -7.35 -2.73 5.92
CA LEU A 91 -8.78 -2.53 5.84
C LEU A 91 -9.39 -2.50 7.24
N GLN A 92 -10.56 -1.91 7.37
CA GLN A 92 -11.32 -1.85 8.60
C GLN A 92 -12.65 -2.58 8.44
N ILE A 93 -13.08 -3.25 9.48
CA ILE A 93 -14.40 -3.90 9.56
C ILE A 93 -15.11 -3.47 10.84
N GLN A 94 -16.42 -3.68 10.85
CA GLN A 94 -17.24 -3.51 12.03
C GLN A 94 -17.28 -4.81 12.83
N GLY A 95 -16.70 -4.80 14.04
CA GLY A 95 -16.71 -5.94 14.94
C GLY A 95 -15.52 -6.88 14.80
N PRO A 96 -15.32 -7.79 15.77
CA PRO A 96 -14.11 -8.59 15.90
C PRO A 96 -13.95 -9.60 14.76
N MET A 97 -12.72 -9.80 14.29
CA MET A 97 -12.41 -10.72 13.19
C MET A 97 -12.69 -12.21 13.52
N VAL A 98 -12.86 -12.52 14.80
CA VAL A 98 -13.17 -13.86 15.30
C VAL A 98 -14.68 -14.15 15.25
N ALA A 99 -15.52 -13.14 15.06
CA ALA A 99 -16.96 -13.33 14.94
C ALA A 99 -17.32 -14.13 13.69
N GLU A 100 -18.42 -14.88 13.78
CA GLU A 100 -19.01 -15.58 12.65
C GLU A 100 -19.41 -14.58 11.56
N GLY A 101 -19.11 -14.88 10.29
CA GLY A 101 -19.41 -14.00 9.14
C GLY A 101 -18.45 -12.82 8.93
N ALA A 102 -17.46 -12.59 9.81
CA ALA A 102 -16.46 -11.52 9.60
C ALA A 102 -15.63 -11.77 8.33
N ALA A 103 -15.25 -13.02 8.06
CA ALA A 103 -14.52 -13.41 6.86
C ALA A 103 -15.34 -13.15 5.59
N ASP A 104 -16.64 -13.49 5.61
CA ASP A 104 -17.56 -13.24 4.49
C ASP A 104 -17.78 -11.74 4.26
N THR A 105 -17.79 -10.94 5.32
CA THR A 105 -17.87 -9.48 5.22
C THR A 105 -16.64 -8.91 4.51
N VAL A 106 -15.43 -9.37 4.88
CA VAL A 106 -14.18 -8.95 4.23
C VAL A 106 -14.16 -9.39 2.76
N LEU A 107 -14.51 -10.65 2.48
CA LEU A 107 -14.59 -11.17 1.12
C LEU A 107 -15.62 -10.41 0.28
N GLY A 108 -16.81 -10.16 0.83
CA GLY A 108 -17.87 -9.41 0.17
C GLY A 108 -17.48 -7.98 -0.17
N TYR A 109 -16.73 -7.32 0.73
CA TYR A 109 -16.18 -5.99 0.47
C TYR A 109 -15.17 -6.00 -0.68
N LEU A 110 -14.20 -6.90 -0.62
CA LEU A 110 -13.15 -7.04 -1.63
C LEU A 110 -13.71 -7.48 -2.98
N ARG A 111 -14.78 -8.28 -3.00
CA ARG A 111 -15.55 -8.61 -4.19
C ARG A 111 -16.05 -7.37 -4.90
N GLY A 112 -16.63 -6.43 -4.14
CA GLY A 112 -17.17 -5.18 -4.67
C GLY A 112 -16.08 -4.31 -5.31
N ILE A 113 -14.89 -4.26 -4.69
CA ILE A 113 -13.75 -3.49 -5.22
C ILE A 113 -13.15 -4.15 -6.46
N LEU A 114 -12.92 -5.46 -6.40
CA LEU A 114 -12.20 -6.19 -7.45
C LEU A 114 -13.11 -6.57 -8.63
N GLY A 115 -14.43 -6.56 -8.45
CA GLY A 115 -15.40 -6.95 -9.48
C GLY A 115 -15.33 -8.44 -9.82
N LEU A 116 -15.03 -9.29 -8.84
CA LEU A 116 -14.83 -10.73 -9.01
C LEU A 116 -16.01 -11.56 -8.48
N ARG A 117 -16.04 -12.86 -8.80
CA ARG A 117 -16.98 -13.82 -8.20
C ARG A 117 -16.43 -14.34 -6.87
N MET A 118 -17.31 -14.80 -5.98
CA MET A 118 -16.87 -15.36 -4.69
C MET A 118 -15.99 -16.59 -4.84
N SER A 119 -16.20 -17.40 -5.88
CA SER A 119 -15.34 -18.56 -6.18
C SER A 119 -13.90 -18.19 -6.58
N GLN A 120 -13.63 -16.92 -6.87
CA GLN A 120 -12.30 -16.43 -7.24
C GLN A 120 -11.55 -15.80 -6.07
N LEU A 121 -12.19 -15.69 -4.90
CA LEU A 121 -11.62 -15.08 -3.71
C LEU A 121 -11.59 -16.10 -2.58
N SER A 122 -10.46 -16.21 -1.90
CA SER A 122 -10.33 -17.04 -0.71
C SER A 122 -9.47 -16.34 0.33
N LEU A 123 -9.81 -16.51 1.61
CA LEU A 123 -8.99 -16.06 2.72
C LEU A 123 -8.31 -17.28 3.34
N GLU A 124 -6.99 -17.32 3.25
CA GLU A 124 -6.18 -18.27 3.98
C GLU A 124 -5.88 -17.72 5.38
N LYS A 125 -6.08 -18.57 6.38
CA LYS A 125 -5.77 -18.24 7.78
C LYS A 125 -4.27 -18.15 7.96
N ALA A 126 -3.81 -17.00 8.43
CA ALA A 126 -2.47 -16.87 9.00
C ALA A 126 -2.49 -17.24 10.49
N SER A 127 -1.31 -17.28 11.11
CA SER A 127 -1.17 -17.43 12.57
C SER A 127 -1.84 -16.30 13.36
N ASP A 128 -1.94 -15.10 12.77
CA ASP A 128 -2.69 -13.96 13.29
C ASP A 128 -4.00 -13.80 12.51
N THR A 129 -5.13 -13.87 13.22
CA THR A 129 -6.47 -13.75 12.62
C THR A 129 -6.72 -12.39 11.99
N ARG A 130 -6.00 -11.35 12.42
CA ARG A 130 -6.08 -10.00 11.84
C ARG A 130 -5.21 -9.83 10.60
N ARG A 131 -4.39 -10.82 10.25
CA ARG A 131 -3.49 -10.76 9.09
C ARG A 131 -3.71 -11.90 8.10
N PRO A 132 -4.94 -12.09 7.59
CA PRO A 132 -5.22 -13.14 6.64
C PRO A 132 -4.52 -12.89 5.30
N LEU A 133 -4.27 -13.96 4.55
CA LEU A 133 -3.76 -13.89 3.19
C LEU A 133 -4.94 -14.06 2.22
N LEU A 134 -5.20 -13.07 1.38
CA LEU A 134 -6.23 -13.15 0.34
C LEU A 134 -5.63 -13.75 -0.93
N LEU A 135 -6.23 -14.81 -1.43
CA LEU A 135 -5.96 -15.36 -2.75
C LEU A 135 -7.01 -14.90 -3.75
N VAL A 136 -6.54 -14.38 -4.88
CA VAL A 136 -7.35 -13.81 -5.96
C VAL A 136 -7.04 -14.55 -7.26
N ARG A 137 -8.04 -15.18 -7.86
CA ARG A 137 -7.89 -15.90 -9.15
C ARG A 137 -8.35 -15.04 -10.33
N GLY A 138 -7.55 -15.05 -11.40
CA GLY A 138 -7.91 -14.41 -12.68
C GLY A 138 -7.63 -12.91 -12.77
N LEU A 139 -6.88 -12.33 -11.84
CA LEU A 139 -6.32 -10.98 -11.95
C LEU A 139 -4.82 -11.00 -11.71
N SER A 140 -4.08 -10.18 -12.47
CA SER A 140 -2.66 -9.98 -12.22
C SER A 140 -2.42 -9.14 -10.95
N PRO A 141 -1.22 -9.21 -10.34
CA PRO A 141 -0.86 -8.36 -9.20
C PRO A 141 -1.07 -6.86 -9.49
N GLN A 142 -0.79 -6.46 -10.73
CA GLN A 142 -0.96 -5.09 -11.17
C GLN A 142 -2.44 -4.69 -11.22
N ASP A 143 -3.31 -5.52 -11.78
CA ASP A 143 -4.75 -5.22 -11.87
C ASP A 143 -5.39 -5.14 -10.48
N VAL A 144 -4.96 -6.01 -9.56
CA VAL A 144 -5.41 -5.98 -8.16
C VAL A 144 -4.98 -4.67 -7.49
N PHE A 145 -3.72 -4.27 -7.67
CA PHE A 145 -3.21 -3.03 -7.12
C PHE A 145 -3.94 -1.81 -7.69
N ASP A 146 -4.14 -1.75 -9.00
CA ASP A 146 -4.80 -0.63 -9.68
C ASP A 146 -6.24 -0.45 -9.16
N LYS A 147 -6.99 -1.55 -8.99
CA LYS A 147 -8.37 -1.52 -8.46
C LYS A 147 -8.44 -1.10 -6.98
N LEU A 148 -7.54 -1.63 -6.14
CA LEU A 148 -7.47 -1.24 -4.72
C LEU A 148 -7.06 0.23 -4.58
N ASN A 149 -6.12 0.69 -5.39
CA ASN A 149 -5.66 2.08 -5.39
C ASN A 149 -6.77 3.03 -5.87
N ALA A 150 -7.52 2.64 -6.90
CA ALA A 150 -8.67 3.42 -7.37
C ALA A 150 -9.74 3.58 -6.27
N GLU A 151 -10.02 2.55 -5.48
CA GLU A 151 -10.93 2.64 -4.33
C GLU A 151 -10.39 3.55 -3.22
N LEU A 152 -9.08 3.49 -2.94
CA LEU A 152 -8.44 4.42 -1.98
C LEU A 152 -8.58 5.87 -2.44
N GLN A 153 -8.34 6.16 -3.72
CA GLN A 153 -8.46 7.51 -4.27
C GLN A 153 -9.92 7.99 -4.27
N ARG A 154 -10.88 7.10 -4.54
CA ARG A 154 -12.30 7.43 -4.44
C ARG A 154 -12.69 7.84 -3.02
N ARG A 155 -12.18 7.13 -2.01
CA ARG A 155 -12.42 7.43 -0.60
C ARG A 155 -11.73 8.70 -0.14
N SER A 156 -10.49 8.95 -0.56
CA SER A 156 -9.78 10.19 -0.22
C SER A 156 -10.49 11.40 -0.83
N ALA A 157 -10.94 11.30 -2.08
CA ALA A 157 -11.73 12.35 -2.74
C ALA A 157 -13.08 12.59 -2.05
N GLY A 158 -13.81 11.54 -1.68
CA GLY A 158 -15.06 11.65 -0.93
C GLY A 158 -14.89 12.25 0.47
N ALA A 159 -13.80 11.92 1.16
CA ALA A 159 -13.46 12.50 2.47
C ALA A 159 -13.05 13.97 2.39
N LEU A 160 -12.44 14.40 1.27
CA LEU A 160 -12.10 15.79 1.02
C LEU A 160 -13.34 16.64 0.71
N ALA A 161 -14.30 16.10 -0.05
CA ALA A 161 -15.57 16.75 -0.35
C ALA A 161 -16.45 16.95 0.90
N ALA A 162 -16.39 16.03 1.87
CA ALA A 162 -17.13 16.13 3.13
C ALA A 162 -16.56 17.15 4.13
N LYS A 163 -15.40 17.76 3.85
CA LYS A 163 -14.66 18.65 4.76
C LYS A 163 -14.74 20.13 4.40
N ILE A 164 -15.56 20.52 3.44
CA ILE A 164 -15.82 21.93 3.11
C ILE A 164 -17.13 22.35 3.80
N PRO A 165 -17.07 22.94 5.01
CA PRO A 165 -18.21 23.69 5.54
C PRO A 165 -18.36 25.00 4.74
N GLU A 166 -19.61 25.33 4.39
CA GLU A 166 -20.02 26.70 3.99
C GLU A 166 -19.71 27.73 5.09
#